data_AF-A0A1X7UJG0-F1
#
_entry.id   AF-A0A1X7UJG0-F1
#
_cell.length_a   1.000
_cell.length_b   1.000
_cell.length_c   1.000
_cell.angle_alpha   90.00
_cell.angle_beta   90.00
_cell.angle_gamma   90.00
#
_symmetry.space_group_name_H-M   'P 1'
#
loop_
_entity.id
_entity.type
_entity.pdbx_description
1 polymer ?
#
loop_
_entity_poly.entity_id
_entity_poly.type
_entity_poly.pdbx_seq_one_letter_code
_entity_poly.pdbx_strand_id
1 'polypeptide(L)' 'YIKSTFTHSPDKKHFTCSVTGCGRVYSSSSNLKRHLKTHLDSCPYKCNQEGCGQEFKKRQRLLTHLSLTHKLKQF' A
#
# COMPACT_ATOMS: atom_id res chain seq x y z
N TYR A 1 17.88 -18.31 -13.87
CA TYR A 1 18.82 -17.17 -13.91
C TYR A 1 18.04 -15.87 -13.94
N ILE A 2 17.66 -15.32 -12.78
CA ILE A 2 17.03 -13.99 -12.69
C ILE A 2 18.06 -13.02 -12.13
N LYS A 3 18.76 -12.32 -13.02
CA LYS A 3 19.59 -11.18 -12.66
C LYS A 3 18.66 -10.01 -12.36
N SER A 4 18.23 -9.89 -11.11
CA SER A 4 17.73 -8.63 -10.59
C SER A 4 18.94 -7.84 -10.10
N THR A 5 19.80 -7.41 -11.03
CA THR A 5 20.95 -6.55 -10.71
C THR A 5 20.43 -5.16 -10.40
N PHE A 6 20.05 -4.96 -9.15
CA PHE A 6 20.10 -3.65 -8.53
C PHE A 6 21.56 -3.21 -8.64
N THR A 7 21.85 -2.28 -9.54
CA THR A 7 23.20 -1.80 -9.78
C THR A 7 23.72 -1.21 -8.47
N HIS A 8 24.56 -1.96 -7.77
CA HIS A 8 25.22 -1.51 -6.55
C HIS A 8 26.26 -0.45 -6.94
N SER A 9 25.85 0.82 -6.97
CA SER A 9 26.79 1.90 -6.65
C SER A 9 27.08 1.80 -5.15
N PRO A 10 28.33 1.50 -4.74
CA PRO A 10 28.65 1.13 -3.36
C PRO A 10 28.56 2.26 -2.32
N ASP A 11 28.18 3.48 -2.71
CA ASP A 11 28.17 4.66 -1.82
C ASP A 11 26.77 5.14 -1.39
N LYS A 12 25.68 4.65 -2.01
CA LYS A 12 24.32 5.14 -1.71
C LYS A 12 23.60 4.24 -0.73
N LYS A 13 23.42 4.73 0.50
CA LYS A 13 22.54 4.11 1.50
C LYS A 13 21.11 4.07 0.95
N HIS A 14 20.66 2.90 0.55
CA HIS A 14 19.29 2.67 0.12
C HIS A 14 18.35 2.58 1.32
N PHE A 15 17.11 3.03 1.12
CA PHE A 15 16.07 3.09 2.13
C PHE A 15 14.93 2.16 1.72
N THR A 16 14.90 0.97 2.29
CA THR A 16 13.90 -0.06 1.98
C THR A 16 12.63 0.14 2.82
N CYS A 17 11.47 -0.10 2.22
CA CYS A 17 10.20 -0.10 2.93
C CYS A 17 10.12 -1.29 3.89
N SER A 18 9.89 -1.00 5.17
CA SER A 18 9.77 -2.01 6.23
C SER A 18 8.39 -2.70 6.28
N VAL A 19 7.47 -2.34 5.39
CA VAL A 19 6.14 -2.95 5.36
C VAL A 19 6.20 -4.31 4.67
N THR A 20 5.80 -5.34 5.40
CA THR A 20 5.70 -6.73 4.92
C THR A 20 4.87 -6.79 3.65
N GLY A 21 5.46 -7.30 2.56
CA GLY A 21 4.81 -7.41 1.24
C GLY A 21 4.98 -6.21 0.30
N CYS A 22 5.58 -5.09 0.71
CA CYS A 22 5.78 -3.93 -0.18
C CYS A 22 7.05 -4.04 -1.04
N GLY A 23 8.19 -4.43 -0.44
CA GLY A 23 9.46 -4.64 -1.13
C GLY A 23 10.06 -3.41 -1.86
N ARG A 24 9.49 -2.21 -1.70
CA ARG A 24 9.96 -1.00 -2.39
C ARG A 24 11.24 -0.46 -1.78
N VAL A 25 12.18 -0.05 -2.63
CA VAL A 25 13.46 0.55 -2.25
C VAL A 25 13.54 1.97 -2.78
N TYR A 26 14.01 2.89 -1.94
CA TYR A 26 14.17 4.30 -2.27
C TYR A 26 15.63 4.71 -2.15
N SER A 27 16.05 5.65 -3.00
CA SER A 27 17.40 6.23 -2.96
C SER A 27 17.56 7.32 -1.89
N SER A 28 16.48 7.73 -1.21
CA SER A 28 16.51 8.77 -0.18
C SER A 28 15.53 8.50 0.97
N SER A 29 15.93 8.91 2.18
CA SER A 29 15.11 8.78 3.39
C SER A 29 13.81 9.57 3.30
N SER A 30 13.84 10.78 2.72
CA SER A 30 12.66 11.63 2.54
C SER A 30 11.60 10.97 1.65
N ASN A 31 12.02 10.28 0.59
CA ASN A 31 11.11 9.54 -0.28
C ASN A 31 10.53 8.32 0.43
N LEU A 32 11.34 7.56 1.17
CA LEU A 32 10.85 6.47 2.02
C LEU A 32 9.84 6.99 3.04
N LYS A 33 10.11 8.09 3.75
CA LYS A 33 9.22 8.64 4.77
C LYS A 33 7.87 9.08 4.19
N ARG A 34 7.87 9.72 3.01
CA ARG A 34 6.63 10.04 2.29
C ARG A 34 5.88 8.79 1.85
N HIS A 35 6.58 7.76 1.41
CA HIS A 35 5.97 6.49 1.05
C HIS A 35 5.38 5.76 2.27
N LEU A 36 6.06 5.73 3.41
CA LEU A 36 5.54 5.13 4.65
C LEU A 36 4.24 5.81 5.10
N LYS A 37 4.07 7.11 4.85
CA LYS A 37 2.77 7.77 5.04
C LYS A 37 1.68 7.13 4.20
N THR A 38 1.94 6.67 2.98
CA THR A 38 0.93 5.94 2.19
C THR A 38 0.53 4.58 2.76
N HIS A 39 1.38 3.99 3.62
CA HIS A 39 1.03 2.80 4.39
C HIS A 39 0.26 3.12 5.67
N LEU A 40 0.54 4.25 6.33
CA LEU A 40 -0.22 4.72 7.48
C LEU A 40 -1.58 5.34 7.08
N ASP A 41 -1.59 6.09 5.98
CA ASP A 41 -2.74 6.55 5.20
C ASP A 41 -3.27 5.46 4.25
N SER A 42 -2.83 4.20 4.44
CA SER A 42 -3.48 3.04 3.82
C SER A 42 -4.88 3.01 4.41
N CYS A 43 -5.79 3.64 3.67
CA CYS A 43 -7.19 3.36 3.64
C CYS A 43 -7.69 2.57 4.87
N PRO A 44 -7.98 3.24 6.00
CA PRO A 44 -8.46 2.53 7.20
C PRO A 44 -9.76 1.77 6.93
N TYR A 45 -10.42 2.08 5.81
CA TYR A 45 -11.64 1.45 5.34
C TYR A 45 -11.31 0.40 4.28
N LYS A 46 -11.00 -0.82 4.71
CA LYS A 46 -10.85 -1.97 3.82
C LYS A 46 -12.19 -2.67 3.62
N CYS A 47 -12.39 -3.22 2.43
CA CYS A 47 -13.49 -4.13 2.18
C CYS A 47 -13.15 -5.49 2.80
N ASN A 48 -13.98 -5.98 3.72
CA ASN A 48 -13.78 -7.28 4.37
C ASN A 48 -14.59 -8.39 3.68
N GLN A 49 -15.00 -8.18 2.42
CA GLN A 49 -15.69 -9.21 1.66
C GLN A 49 -14.70 -10.21 1.09
N GLU A 50 -15.03 -11.49 1.26
CA GLU A 50 -14.29 -12.61 0.70
C GLU A 50 -14.09 -12.42 -0.81
N GLY A 51 -12.82 -12.35 -1.24
CA GLY A 51 -12.44 -12.09 -2.63
C GLY A 51 -12.34 -10.61 -3.03
N CYS A 52 -12.60 -9.66 -2.12
CA CYS A 52 -12.45 -8.23 -2.38
C CYS A 52 -11.28 -7.62 -1.59
N GLY A 53 -10.18 -7.30 -2.27
CA GLY A 53 -9.01 -6.64 -1.70
C GLY A 53 -9.01 -5.11 -1.81
N GLN A 54 -10.19 -4.49 -1.95
CA GLN A 54 -10.28 -3.04 -2.18
C GLN A 54 -10.12 -2.25 -0.87
N GLU A 55 -9.34 -1.16 -0.92
CA GLU A 55 -9.05 -0.32 0.23
C GLU A 55 -9.37 1.16 -0.09
N PHE A 56 -10.13 1.84 0.77
CA PHE A 56 -10.58 3.22 0.57
C PHE A 56 -10.08 4.20 1.64
N LYS A 57 -9.67 5.40 1.20
CA LYS A 57 -9.17 6.47 2.09
C LYS A 57 -10.27 7.13 2.91
N LYS A 58 -11.54 6.95 2.52
CA LYS A 58 -12.71 7.60 3.14
C LYS A 58 -13.82 6.57 3.35
N ARG A 59 -14.51 6.63 4.49
CA ARG A 59 -15.64 5.76 4.83
C ARG A 59 -16.72 5.76 3.76
N GLN A 60 -17.11 6.93 3.26
CA GLN A 60 -18.16 7.05 2.24
C GLN A 60 -17.82 6.27 0.97
N ARG A 61 -16.55 6.26 0.55
CA ARG A 61 -16.12 5.51 -0.64
C ARG A 61 -16.23 4.00 -0.43
N LEU A 62 -15.88 3.51 0.76
CA LEU A 62 -16.11 2.11 1.13
C LEU A 62 -17.60 1.80 1.14
N LEU A 63 -18.45 2.64 1.75
CA LEU A 63 -19.90 2.39 1.83
C LEU A 63 -20.55 2.36 0.44
N THR A 64 -20.20 3.28 -0.46
CA THR A 64 -20.67 3.26 -1.85
C THR A 64 -20.22 1.99 -2.57
N HIS A 65 -18.97 1.57 -2.37
CA HIS A 65 -18.47 0.32 -2.93
C HIS A 65 -19.21 -0.91 -2.38
N LEU A 66 -19.41 -1.01 -1.06
CA LEU A 66 -20.16 -2.10 -0.45
C LEU A 66 -21.61 -2.15 -0.94
N SER A 67 -22.24 -0.99 -1.11
CA SER A 67 -23.62 -0.89 -1.58
C SER A 67 -23.78 -1.27 -3.07
N LEU A 68 -22.88 -0.79 -3.93
CA LEU A 68 -22.97 -1.05 -5.38
C LEU A 68 -22.38 -2.39 -5.80
N THR A 69 -21.26 -2.78 -5.20
CA THR A 69 -20.48 -3.96 -5.61
C THR A 69 -20.86 -5.20 -4.81
N HIS A 70 -21.15 -5.05 -3.52
CA HIS A 70 -21.46 -6.19 -2.64
C HIS A 70 -22.92 -6.23 -2.18
N LYS A 71 -23.73 -5.19 -2.48
CA LYS A 71 -25.13 -5.04 -2.03
C LYS A 71 -25.32 -5.26 -0.51
N LEU A 72 -24.27 -5.05 0.28
CA LEU A 72 -24.31 -5.24 1.72
C LEU A 72 -24.75 -3.96 2.40
N LYS A 73 -25.93 -3.99 3.02
CA LYS A 73 -26.34 -2.97 3.99
C LYS A 73 -25.58 -3.24 5.28
N GLN A 74 -24.61 -2.39 5.59
CA GLN A 74 -23.95 -2.38 6.90
C GLN A 74 -24.97 -1.84 7.92
N PHE A 75 -25.69 -2.75 8.59
CA PHE A 75 -26.52 -2.46 9.77
C PHE A 75 -25.69 -2.64 11.05
#